data_AF-A0A0J7KYF6-F1
#
_entry.id   AF-A0A0J7KYF6-F1
#
_cell.length_a   1.000
_cell.length_b   1.000
_cell.length_c   1.000
_cell.angle_alpha   90.00
_cell.angle_beta   90.00
_cell.angle_gamma   90.00
#
_symmetry.space_group_name_H-M   'P 1'
#
loop_
_entity.id
_entity.type
_entity.pdbx_description
1 polymer ?
#
loop_
_entity_poly.entity_id
_entity_poly.type
_entity_poly.pdbx_seq_one_letter_code
_entity_poly.pdbx_strand_id
1 'polypeptide(L)'
;MYSFEGDYRRKPQQNLAGASRRDERTVLLQHAQLERLKREQQRKKHDAALKIQAHARSFVTRRLQCAQKRKEFDEAQQAAGRRNLNLDELVPYLKKLLFFYSHILDANRLIWVLQHFLKHQRDIKLKSISSSQWLWRLRWILRMCMRYNSETLPDGAYSLAIPLRVLEVFTTREDTEKVLRENSYRYLESIFVYLIQHSYFEQLRKLLDEKVPLMVEETSVAPTPISKCLLDMIKRPMDLISYVDRKEDFSTLVLQELCKSVFSPRLSDPIRMFVVPALTEFKDFPYVQLIACVNRLQLEPTINLLYCVLSLDSSNQFSWCKSEEALTNYLQVLASLSSTIVMAEQSVSEQQQADNDSDNESDGNVTDQEADILQKCVEMLNEQQRVNCILSTVEQNRSNPAALLQPLCRLCHHLLITNKLAVHKYKLLYMLAFKPMFLKHLWISLASIRQTSLFGGTGAAATSLLQIISRGIALSAEDTDKIVPLLAVFCSLFSLLIATLHDTEFFLEQNNSAEQTSNNRQQHAMPFTIAELAVLSGHLKGVCLGLVELAFPDTRPTVRDDYKNAVLGPMSAVQSRHDTQIWTHLFKVSHNDSDINLKLLG
;
A
#
# COMPACT_ATOMS: atom_id res chain seq x y z
N MET A 1 28.57 -53.21 -19.38
CA MET A 1 27.91 -54.35 -20.04
C MET A 1 26.41 -54.26 -19.73
N TYR A 2 25.62 -53.74 -20.66
CA TYR A 2 24.16 -53.90 -20.67
C TYR A 2 23.88 -54.95 -21.76
N SER A 3 23.40 -56.12 -21.36
CA SER A 3 23.01 -57.18 -22.31
C SER A 3 21.73 -56.75 -23.01
N PHE A 4 21.83 -56.38 -24.29
CA PHE A 4 20.69 -56.15 -25.16
C PHE A 4 20.26 -57.52 -25.71
N GLU A 5 19.56 -58.30 -24.89
CA GLU A 5 18.89 -59.52 -25.36
C GLU A 5 17.69 -59.10 -26.22
N GLY A 6 17.93 -59.09 -27.54
CA GLY A 6 16.92 -58.82 -28.54
C GLY A 6 15.91 -59.96 -28.64
N ASP A 7 14.88 -59.96 -27.79
CA ASP A 7 13.66 -60.72 -28.05
C ASP A 7 12.77 -59.89 -29.01
N TYR A 8 13.10 -59.93 -30.30
CA TYR A 8 12.42 -59.20 -31.39
C TYR A 8 11.01 -59.76 -31.74
N ARG A 9 10.58 -60.85 -31.10
CA ARG A 9 9.24 -61.43 -31.27
C ARG A 9 8.52 -61.53 -29.94
N ARG A 10 7.34 -60.92 -29.83
CA ARG A 10 6.41 -61.14 -28.71
C ARG A 10 6.05 -62.62 -28.68
N LYS A 11 6.57 -63.36 -27.70
CA LYS A 11 6.09 -64.71 -27.37
C LYS A 11 4.59 -64.59 -27.06
N PRO A 12 3.72 -65.44 -27.64
CA PRO A 12 2.29 -65.37 -27.38
C PRO A 12 2.05 -65.53 -25.88
N GLN A 13 1.35 -64.56 -25.26
CA GLN A 13 0.90 -64.70 -23.87
C GLN A 13 -0.18 -65.78 -23.85
N GLN A 14 0.22 -67.00 -23.51
CA GLN A 14 -0.70 -68.10 -23.25
C GLN A 14 -1.42 -67.81 -21.93
N ASN A 15 -2.70 -67.47 -22.01
CA ASN A 15 -3.54 -67.42 -20.82
C ASN A 15 -3.73 -68.85 -20.31
N LEU A 16 -3.09 -69.19 -19.19
CA LEU A 16 -3.19 -70.49 -18.51
C LEU A 16 -4.52 -70.68 -17.76
N ALA A 17 -5.50 -69.79 -17.95
CA ALA A 17 -6.86 -69.98 -17.47
C ALA A 17 -7.51 -71.08 -18.32
N GLY A 18 -7.38 -72.32 -17.86
CA GLY A 18 -7.79 -73.53 -18.55
C GLY A 18 -9.24 -73.52 -19.03
N ALA A 19 -9.48 -74.23 -20.13
CA ALA A 19 -10.75 -74.33 -20.86
C ALA A 19 -11.93 -74.97 -20.08
N SER A 20 -11.90 -75.04 -18.75
CA SER A 20 -12.80 -75.88 -17.94
C SER A 20 -13.77 -75.12 -17.02
N ARG A 21 -13.75 -73.78 -16.94
CA ARG A 21 -14.77 -73.03 -16.19
C ARG A 21 -15.34 -71.90 -17.04
N ARG A 22 -16.64 -71.97 -17.33
CA ARG A 22 -17.40 -70.84 -17.91
C ARG A 22 -17.62 -69.84 -16.79
N ASP A 23 -16.73 -68.87 -16.66
CA ASP A 23 -16.93 -67.74 -15.74
C ASP A 23 -18.21 -66.99 -16.08
N GLU A 24 -18.93 -66.53 -15.05
CA GLU A 24 -20.14 -65.73 -15.25
C GLU A 24 -19.82 -64.47 -16.06
N ARG A 25 -20.73 -64.06 -16.94
CA ARG A 25 -20.56 -62.91 -17.86
C ARG A 25 -20.06 -61.65 -17.16
N THR A 26 -20.48 -61.43 -15.91
CA THR A 26 -20.08 -60.32 -15.04
C THR A 26 -18.59 -60.35 -14.69
N VAL A 27 -18.05 -61.53 -14.35
CA VAL A 27 -16.63 -61.74 -14.02
C VAL A 27 -15.75 -61.52 -15.25
N LEU A 28 -16.18 -62.01 -16.41
CA LEU A 28 -15.47 -61.77 -17.68
C LEU A 28 -15.44 -60.28 -18.06
N LEU A 29 -16.55 -59.57 -17.85
CA LEU A 29 -16.62 -58.12 -18.09
C LEU A 29 -15.72 -57.34 -17.13
N GLN A 30 -15.71 -57.71 -15.84
CA GLN A 30 -14.82 -57.10 -14.85
C GLN A 30 -13.34 -57.35 -15.18
N HIS A 31 -12.97 -58.57 -15.56
CA HIS A 31 -11.59 -58.89 -15.96
C HIS A 31 -11.17 -58.08 -17.21
N ALA A 32 -12.04 -57.99 -18.23
CA ALA A 32 -11.80 -57.17 -19.41
C ALA A 32 -11.66 -55.67 -19.07
N GLN A 33 -12.45 -55.16 -18.13
CA GLN A 33 -12.37 -53.78 -17.65
C GLN A 33 -11.07 -53.52 -16.87
N LEU A 34 -10.67 -54.44 -15.98
CA LEU A 34 -9.40 -54.36 -15.25
C LEU A 34 -8.19 -54.42 -16.18
N GLU A 35 -8.22 -55.26 -17.22
CA GLU A 35 -7.18 -55.27 -18.24
C GLU A 35 -7.14 -53.96 -19.03
N ARG A 36 -8.30 -53.38 -19.39
CA ARG A 36 -8.36 -52.05 -20.04
C ARG A 36 -7.75 -50.98 -19.15
N LEU A 37 -8.10 -50.95 -17.87
CA LEU A 37 -7.52 -50.03 -16.88
C LEU A 37 -6.02 -50.23 -16.73
N LYS A 38 -5.52 -51.48 -16.71
CA LYS A 38 -4.09 -51.78 -16.66
C LYS A 38 -3.35 -51.30 -17.89
N ARG A 39 -3.92 -51.49 -19.10
CA ARG A 39 -3.36 -50.94 -20.35
C ARG A 39 -3.35 -49.42 -20.35
N GLU A 40 -4.41 -48.79 -19.84
CA GLU A 40 -4.50 -47.32 -19.73
C GLU A 40 -3.47 -46.77 -18.73
N GLN A 41 -3.32 -47.41 -17.56
CA GLN A 41 -2.29 -47.06 -16.58
C GLN A 41 -0.88 -47.23 -17.16
N GLN A 42 -0.62 -48.29 -17.92
CA GLN A 42 0.66 -48.48 -18.60
C GLN A 42 0.93 -47.41 -19.66
N ARG A 43 -0.09 -47.01 -20.44
CA ARG A 43 0.01 -45.88 -21.38
C ARG A 43 0.33 -44.58 -20.64
N LYS A 44 -0.40 -44.27 -19.56
CA LYS A 44 -0.14 -43.09 -18.71
C LYS A 44 1.28 -43.08 -18.15
N LYS A 45 1.79 -44.23 -17.66
CA LYS A 45 3.17 -44.36 -17.19
C LYS A 45 4.19 -44.15 -18.30
N HIS A 46 3.95 -44.70 -19.49
CA HIS A 46 4.81 -44.52 -20.65
C HIS A 46 4.85 -43.06 -21.12
N ASP A 47 3.69 -42.41 -21.22
CA ASP A 47 3.58 -41.01 -21.60
C ASP A 47 4.27 -40.09 -20.59
N ALA A 48 4.13 -40.37 -19.28
CA ALA A 48 4.84 -39.65 -18.23
C ALA A 48 6.37 -39.85 -18.37
N ALA A 49 6.84 -41.07 -18.60
CA ALA A 49 8.25 -41.36 -18.82
C ALA A 49 8.81 -40.64 -20.06
N LEU A 50 8.06 -40.60 -21.16
CA LEU A 50 8.44 -39.85 -22.37
C LEU A 50 8.56 -38.34 -22.10
N LYS A 51 7.62 -37.75 -21.35
CA LYS A 51 7.68 -36.33 -20.97
C LYS A 51 8.93 -36.04 -20.12
N ILE A 52 9.21 -36.88 -19.13
CA ILE A 52 10.40 -36.76 -18.28
C ILE A 52 11.68 -36.88 -19.12
N GLN A 53 11.77 -37.89 -19.99
CA GLN A 53 12.92 -38.08 -20.86
C GLN A 53 13.11 -36.93 -21.86
N ALA A 54 12.03 -36.41 -22.43
CA ALA A 54 12.09 -35.26 -23.34
C ALA A 54 12.57 -33.99 -22.62
N HIS A 55 12.09 -33.73 -21.40
CA HIS A 55 12.58 -32.62 -20.59
C HIS A 55 14.04 -32.78 -20.19
N ALA A 56 14.47 -33.98 -19.77
CA ALA A 56 15.85 -34.26 -19.44
C ALA A 56 16.79 -34.08 -20.65
N ARG A 57 16.46 -34.65 -21.81
CA ARG A 57 17.22 -34.47 -23.05
C ARG A 57 17.29 -32.99 -23.43
N SER A 58 16.16 -32.28 -23.40
CA SER A 58 16.10 -30.85 -23.71
C SER A 58 16.98 -30.01 -22.77
N PHE A 59 16.97 -30.30 -21.47
CA PHE A 59 17.81 -29.62 -20.49
C PHE A 59 19.30 -29.87 -20.75
N VAL A 60 19.70 -31.13 -20.99
CA VAL A 60 21.09 -31.50 -21.30
C VAL A 60 21.56 -30.84 -22.58
N THR A 61 20.77 -30.90 -23.66
CA THR A 61 21.11 -30.27 -24.95
C THR A 61 21.25 -28.76 -24.80
N ARG A 62 20.34 -28.09 -24.09
CA ARG A 62 20.45 -26.64 -23.81
C ARG A 62 21.73 -26.31 -23.05
N ARG A 63 22.09 -27.09 -22.03
CA ARG A 63 23.32 -26.90 -21.26
C ARG A 63 24.58 -27.07 -22.11
N LEU A 64 24.61 -28.09 -22.98
CA LEU A 64 25.71 -28.33 -23.92
C LEU A 64 25.84 -27.18 -24.93
N GLN A 65 24.73 -26.72 -25.51
CA GLN A 65 24.73 -25.59 -26.44
C GLN A 65 25.20 -24.30 -25.76
N CYS A 66 24.75 -24.01 -24.53
CA CYS A 66 25.24 -22.87 -23.77
C CYS A 66 26.75 -22.97 -23.52
N ALA A 67 27.26 -24.14 -23.14
CA ALA A 67 28.70 -24.36 -22.94
C ALA A 67 29.51 -24.17 -24.24
N GLN A 68 29.00 -24.65 -25.38
CA GLN A 68 29.64 -24.43 -26.68
C GLN A 68 29.65 -22.94 -27.05
N LYS A 69 28.53 -22.23 -26.87
CA LYS A 69 28.46 -20.78 -27.15
C LYS A 69 29.34 -19.94 -26.23
N ARG A 70 29.58 -20.38 -24.98
CA ARG A 70 30.58 -19.76 -24.10
C ARG A 70 32.01 -19.92 -24.64
N LYS A 71 32.38 -21.13 -25.08
CA LYS A 71 33.70 -21.36 -25.71
C LYS A 71 33.91 -20.50 -26.94
N GLU A 72 32.93 -20.47 -27.84
CA GLU A 72 32.98 -19.61 -29.03
C GLU A 72 33.04 -18.11 -28.69
N PHE A 73 32.49 -17.69 -27.55
CA PHE A 73 32.59 -16.31 -27.06
C PHE A 73 34.00 -16.03 -26.56
N ASP A 74 34.56 -16.92 -25.75
CA ASP A 74 35.90 -16.78 -25.17
C ASP A 74 36.99 -16.80 -26.25
N GLU A 75 36.88 -17.69 -27.24
CA GLU A 75 37.76 -17.74 -28.42
C GLU A 75 37.68 -16.45 -29.24
N ALA A 76 36.47 -15.93 -29.47
CA ALA A 76 36.28 -14.67 -30.18
C ALA A 76 36.83 -13.47 -29.38
N GLN A 77 36.68 -13.47 -28.06
CA GLN A 77 37.24 -12.46 -27.17
C GLN A 77 38.77 -12.48 -27.19
N GLN A 78 39.38 -13.67 -27.16
CA GLN A 78 40.83 -13.83 -27.28
C GLN A 78 41.35 -13.35 -28.65
N ALA A 79 40.65 -13.69 -29.73
CA ALA A 79 40.99 -13.28 -31.09
C ALA A 79 40.86 -11.75 -31.30
N ALA A 80 39.86 -11.13 -30.68
CA ALA A 80 39.69 -9.67 -30.69
C ALA A 80 40.76 -8.94 -29.86
N GLY A 81 41.33 -9.59 -28.84
CA GLY A 81 42.33 -9.03 -27.94
C GLY A 81 41.83 -7.78 -27.19
N ARG A 82 42.71 -6.81 -26.92
CA ARG A 82 42.36 -5.50 -26.33
C ARG A 82 41.88 -4.46 -27.37
N ARG A 83 41.48 -4.88 -28.58
CA ARG A 83 41.04 -3.94 -29.63
C ARG A 83 39.71 -3.28 -29.25
N ASN A 84 39.55 -2.02 -29.64
CA ASN A 84 38.27 -1.32 -29.50
C ASN A 84 37.33 -1.82 -30.61
N LEU A 85 36.39 -2.69 -30.25
CA LEU A 85 35.37 -3.21 -31.18
C LEU A 85 34.42 -2.09 -31.62
N ASN A 86 34.01 -2.13 -32.88
CA ASN A 86 32.94 -1.26 -33.39
C ASN A 86 31.56 -1.68 -32.86
N LEU A 87 30.57 -0.79 -32.96
CA LEU A 87 29.22 -1.05 -32.44
C LEU A 87 28.55 -2.26 -33.12
N ASP A 88 28.79 -2.44 -34.42
CA ASP A 88 28.23 -3.56 -35.20
C ASP A 88 28.97 -4.88 -34.92
N GLU A 89 30.23 -4.80 -34.52
CA GLU A 89 31.03 -5.95 -34.06
C GLU A 89 30.66 -6.37 -32.63
N LEU A 90 30.10 -5.48 -31.81
CA LEU A 90 29.61 -5.78 -30.45
C LEU A 90 28.28 -6.57 -30.46
N VAL A 91 27.49 -6.43 -31.52
CA VAL A 91 26.20 -7.11 -31.70
C VAL A 91 26.26 -8.64 -31.52
N PRO A 92 27.16 -9.39 -32.19
CA PRO A 92 27.26 -10.83 -32.00
C PRO A 92 27.62 -11.23 -30.56
N TYR A 93 28.49 -10.47 -29.88
CA TYR A 93 28.82 -10.72 -28.48
C TYR A 93 27.60 -10.54 -27.57
N LEU A 94 26.81 -9.47 -27.79
CA LEU A 94 25.56 -9.25 -27.07
C LEU A 94 24.58 -10.39 -27.30
N LYS A 95 24.37 -10.81 -28.56
CA LYS A 95 23.46 -11.92 -28.90
C LYS A 95 23.88 -13.25 -28.26
N LYS A 96 25.18 -13.54 -28.24
CA LYS A 96 25.69 -14.76 -27.59
C LYS A 96 25.53 -14.68 -26.07
N LEU A 97 25.88 -13.56 -25.45
CA LEU A 97 25.72 -13.35 -24.01
C LEU A 97 24.24 -13.47 -23.59
N LEU A 98 23.33 -12.86 -24.35
CA LEU A 98 21.88 -12.97 -24.20
C LEU A 98 21.37 -14.42 -24.14
N PHE A 99 22.04 -15.34 -24.85
CA PHE A 99 21.62 -16.73 -24.97
C PHE A 99 22.07 -17.61 -23.79
N PHE A 100 23.28 -17.41 -23.26
CA PHE A 100 23.87 -18.31 -22.25
C PHE A 100 24.05 -17.72 -20.86
N TYR A 101 23.77 -16.42 -20.66
CA TYR A 101 24.14 -15.70 -19.44
C TYR A 101 23.68 -16.40 -18.16
N SER A 102 24.64 -16.61 -17.25
CA SER A 102 24.43 -17.08 -15.87
C SER A 102 25.29 -16.24 -14.91
N HIS A 103 24.69 -15.75 -13.82
CA HIS A 103 25.37 -14.83 -12.89
C HIS A 103 26.66 -15.41 -12.31
N ILE A 104 26.68 -16.72 -12.01
CA ILE A 104 27.80 -17.40 -11.36
C ILE A 104 29.03 -17.49 -12.28
N LEU A 105 28.83 -17.79 -13.56
CA LEU A 105 29.94 -18.15 -14.47
C LEU A 105 30.32 -17.03 -15.44
N ASP A 106 29.41 -16.10 -15.72
CA ASP A 106 29.53 -15.15 -16.82
C ASP A 106 29.71 -13.70 -16.36
N ALA A 107 29.95 -13.46 -15.06
CA ALA A 107 30.22 -12.16 -14.44
C ALA A 107 31.32 -11.37 -15.18
N ASN A 108 32.50 -11.98 -15.38
CA ASN A 108 33.63 -11.36 -16.05
C ASN A 108 33.35 -11.06 -17.53
N ARG A 109 32.61 -11.94 -18.22
CA ARG A 109 32.20 -11.75 -19.62
C ARG A 109 31.24 -10.56 -19.75
N LEU A 110 30.30 -10.43 -18.81
CA LEU A 110 29.40 -9.28 -18.74
C LEU A 110 30.19 -7.99 -18.51
N ILE A 111 31.08 -7.94 -17.51
CA ILE A 111 31.89 -6.74 -17.22
C ILE A 111 32.68 -6.29 -18.46
N TRP A 112 33.30 -7.23 -19.19
CA TRP A 112 34.03 -6.91 -20.42
C TRP A 112 33.11 -6.29 -21.49
N VAL A 113 31.93 -6.86 -21.72
CA VAL A 113 30.94 -6.29 -22.66
C VAL A 113 30.49 -4.90 -22.21
N LEU A 114 30.24 -4.71 -20.92
CA LEU A 114 29.81 -3.43 -20.35
C LEU A 114 30.86 -2.32 -20.50
N GLN A 115 32.15 -2.65 -20.40
CA GLN A 115 33.24 -1.69 -20.64
C GLN A 115 33.23 -1.18 -22.09
N HIS A 116 33.01 -2.05 -23.06
CA HIS A 116 32.86 -1.65 -24.47
C HIS A 116 31.53 -0.91 -24.72
N PHE A 117 30.47 -1.28 -24.00
CA PHE A 117 29.17 -0.62 -24.06
C PHE A 117 29.25 0.84 -23.58
N LEU A 118 29.99 1.11 -22.50
CA LEU A 118 30.23 2.46 -21.98
C LEU A 118 30.99 3.36 -22.97
N LYS A 119 31.95 2.79 -23.73
CA LYS A 119 32.72 3.55 -24.72
C LYS A 119 31.83 4.08 -25.86
N HIS A 120 30.80 3.32 -26.26
CA HIS A 120 29.90 3.65 -27.37
C HIS A 120 28.58 4.30 -26.94
N GLN A 121 28.55 4.90 -25.74
CA GLN A 121 27.34 5.48 -25.12
C GLN A 121 26.53 6.41 -26.03
N ARG A 122 27.19 7.27 -26.84
CA ARG A 122 26.51 8.26 -27.70
C ARG A 122 25.81 7.57 -28.87
N ASP A 123 26.49 6.65 -29.53
CA ASP A 123 25.98 5.93 -30.70
C ASP A 123 24.85 4.98 -30.32
N ILE A 124 24.93 4.36 -29.14
CA ILE A 124 23.85 3.51 -28.61
C ILE A 124 22.61 4.35 -28.31
N LYS A 125 22.76 5.52 -27.67
CA LYS A 125 21.65 6.45 -27.44
C LYS A 125 20.98 6.84 -28.75
N LEU A 126 21.75 7.20 -29.79
CA LEU A 126 21.20 7.55 -31.11
C LEU A 126 20.52 6.36 -31.82
N LYS A 127 21.16 5.17 -31.85
CA LYS A 127 20.60 3.97 -32.49
C LYS A 127 19.37 3.41 -31.76
N SER A 128 19.19 3.71 -30.48
CA SER A 128 18.02 3.26 -29.72
C SER A 128 16.71 3.92 -30.15
N ILE A 129 16.77 5.13 -30.71
CA ILE A 129 15.61 5.84 -31.27
C ILE A 129 15.29 5.30 -32.66
N SER A 130 16.31 5.07 -33.48
CA SER A 130 16.13 4.63 -34.87
C SER A 130 15.87 3.13 -35.02
N SER A 131 16.24 2.30 -34.03
CA SER A 131 16.10 0.84 -34.09
C SER A 131 15.52 0.25 -32.81
N SER A 132 14.35 -0.38 -32.96
CA SER A 132 13.69 -1.15 -31.88
C SER A 132 14.56 -2.27 -31.32
N GLN A 133 15.42 -2.86 -32.16
CA GLN A 133 16.34 -3.93 -31.74
C GLN A 133 17.40 -3.42 -30.75
N TRP A 134 17.91 -2.20 -30.94
CA TRP A 134 18.88 -1.61 -30.03
C TRP A 134 18.25 -1.17 -28.72
N LEU A 135 17.03 -0.64 -28.76
CA LEU A 135 16.25 -0.32 -27.57
C LEU A 135 16.01 -1.57 -26.71
N TRP A 136 15.63 -2.69 -27.32
CA TRP A 136 15.44 -3.96 -26.62
C TRP A 136 16.73 -4.48 -25.99
N ARG A 137 17.86 -4.42 -26.71
CA ARG A 137 19.17 -4.84 -26.18
C ARG A 137 19.61 -3.97 -25.02
N LEU A 138 19.46 -2.66 -25.12
CA LEU A 138 19.79 -1.74 -24.04
C LEU A 138 18.96 -2.05 -22.79
N ARG A 139 17.63 -2.17 -22.93
CA ARG A 139 16.71 -2.56 -21.86
C ARG A 139 17.14 -3.85 -21.18
N TRP A 140 17.52 -4.85 -21.97
CA TRP A 140 18.01 -6.12 -21.44
C TRP A 140 19.33 -5.98 -20.69
N ILE A 141 20.30 -5.24 -21.22
CA ILE A 141 21.59 -5.00 -20.58
C ILE A 141 21.38 -4.30 -19.24
N LEU A 142 20.55 -3.26 -19.19
CA LEU A 142 20.24 -2.54 -17.95
C LEU A 142 19.59 -3.46 -16.92
N ARG A 143 18.64 -4.29 -17.34
CA ARG A 143 18.04 -5.32 -16.47
C ARG A 143 19.09 -6.31 -15.95
N MET A 144 20.03 -6.74 -16.79
CA MET A 144 21.10 -7.65 -16.38
C MET A 144 22.08 -6.99 -15.42
N CYS A 145 22.41 -5.72 -15.60
CA CYS A 145 23.19 -4.96 -14.61
C CYS A 145 22.49 -4.93 -13.25
N MET A 146 21.18 -4.68 -13.23
CA MET A 146 20.40 -4.64 -11.98
C MET A 146 20.34 -6.01 -11.29
N ARG A 147 20.06 -7.08 -12.04
CA ARG A 147 20.08 -8.46 -11.50
C ARG A 147 21.46 -8.87 -11.02
N TYR A 148 22.51 -8.56 -11.80
CA TYR A 148 23.88 -8.83 -11.43
C TYR A 148 24.23 -8.16 -10.10
N ASN A 149 23.86 -6.89 -9.93
CA ASN A 149 24.11 -6.18 -8.69
C ASN A 149 23.39 -6.86 -7.51
N SER A 150 22.11 -7.24 -7.64
CA SER A 150 21.37 -7.90 -6.54
C SER A 150 21.84 -9.33 -6.25
N GLU A 151 22.32 -10.08 -7.24
CA GLU A 151 22.71 -11.50 -7.10
C GLU A 151 24.19 -11.65 -6.69
N THR A 152 25.04 -10.63 -6.85
CA THR A 152 26.47 -10.66 -6.44
C THR A 152 26.72 -10.12 -5.02
N LEU A 153 25.67 -9.69 -4.34
CA LEU A 153 25.68 -9.24 -2.95
C LEU A 153 26.27 -10.25 -1.94
N PRO A 154 25.98 -11.57 -2.02
CA PRO A 154 26.48 -12.54 -1.04
C PRO A 154 27.96 -12.95 -1.22
N ASP A 155 28.53 -12.86 -2.44
CA ASP A 155 29.84 -13.46 -2.73
C ASP A 155 31.03 -12.48 -2.65
N GLY A 156 30.79 -11.16 -2.54
CA GLY A 156 31.81 -10.12 -2.28
C GLY A 156 32.98 -9.97 -3.27
N ALA A 157 33.14 -10.90 -4.23
CA ALA A 157 34.35 -11.08 -5.02
C ALA A 157 34.42 -10.19 -6.28
N TYR A 158 33.30 -9.58 -6.70
CA TYR A 158 33.22 -8.85 -7.96
C TYR A 158 32.83 -7.38 -7.77
N SER A 159 33.47 -6.50 -8.54
CA SER A 159 33.24 -5.04 -8.48
C SER A 159 31.89 -4.65 -9.09
N LEU A 160 31.07 -3.95 -8.30
CA LEU A 160 29.77 -3.37 -8.71
C LEU A 160 29.90 -2.07 -9.52
N ALA A 161 31.11 -1.50 -9.62
CA ALA A 161 31.32 -0.16 -10.16
C ALA A 161 30.91 -0.04 -11.64
N ILE A 162 31.22 -1.03 -12.47
CA ILE A 162 30.97 -0.97 -13.92
C ILE A 162 29.47 -1.13 -14.24
N PRO A 163 28.74 -2.12 -13.70
CA PRO A 163 27.29 -2.20 -13.87
C PRO A 163 26.52 -0.98 -13.36
N LEU A 164 26.90 -0.44 -12.19
CA LEU A 164 26.30 0.79 -11.66
C LEU A 164 26.59 2.00 -12.56
N ARG A 165 27.82 2.14 -13.08
CA ARG A 165 28.17 3.22 -14.00
C ARG A 165 27.40 3.14 -15.32
N VAL A 166 27.12 1.93 -15.83
CA VAL A 166 26.26 1.73 -17.01
C VAL A 166 24.85 2.20 -16.73
N LEU A 167 24.28 1.77 -15.60
CA LEU A 167 22.95 2.21 -15.20
C LEU A 167 22.91 3.74 -15.07
N GLU A 168 23.93 4.33 -14.46
CA GLU A 168 24.06 5.77 -14.30
C GLU A 168 24.06 6.48 -15.67
N VAL A 169 25.02 6.16 -16.54
CA VAL A 169 25.25 6.85 -17.83
C VAL A 169 24.04 6.80 -18.77
N PHE A 170 23.31 5.69 -18.80
CA PHE A 170 22.15 5.52 -19.69
C PHE A 170 20.84 6.01 -19.10
N THR A 171 20.79 6.32 -17.80
CA THR A 171 19.60 6.86 -17.12
C THR A 171 19.75 8.33 -16.68
N THR A 172 20.93 8.92 -16.79
CA THR A 172 21.15 10.35 -16.47
C THR A 172 20.49 11.25 -17.50
N ARG A 173 19.63 12.16 -17.03
CA ARG A 173 18.90 13.13 -17.87
C ARG A 173 19.82 14.02 -18.69
N GLU A 174 20.72 14.76 -18.04
CA GLU A 174 21.56 15.78 -18.70
C GLU A 174 22.36 15.20 -19.88
N ASP A 175 22.91 14.00 -19.71
CA ASP A 175 23.69 13.33 -20.75
C ASP A 175 22.82 12.76 -21.87
N THR A 176 21.54 12.51 -21.62
CA THR A 176 20.59 12.10 -22.66
C THR A 176 20.00 13.29 -23.41
N GLU A 177 19.73 14.41 -22.73
CA GLU A 177 19.25 15.65 -23.37
C GLU A 177 20.32 16.23 -24.29
N LYS A 178 21.58 16.27 -23.86
CA LYS A 178 22.72 16.72 -24.70
C LYS A 178 22.85 15.93 -26.01
N VAL A 179 22.45 14.65 -26.01
CA VAL A 179 22.63 13.75 -27.16
C VAL A 179 21.36 13.62 -28.01
N LEU A 180 20.19 13.51 -27.38
CA LEU A 180 18.92 13.15 -28.02
C LEU A 180 17.92 14.31 -28.12
N ARG A 181 18.22 15.46 -27.49
CA ARG A 181 17.38 16.67 -27.47
C ARG A 181 15.92 16.35 -27.14
N GLU A 182 14.99 16.56 -28.06
CA GLU A 182 13.54 16.40 -27.88
C GLU A 182 13.09 14.94 -27.64
N ASN A 183 13.81 13.95 -28.15
CA ASN A 183 13.45 12.54 -27.99
C ASN A 183 13.96 11.91 -26.68
N SER A 184 14.67 12.69 -25.85
CA SER A 184 15.26 12.23 -24.60
C SER A 184 14.21 11.70 -23.61
N TYR A 185 13.09 12.41 -23.43
CA TYR A 185 12.04 12.02 -22.48
C TYR A 185 11.34 10.72 -22.87
N ARG A 186 10.98 10.55 -24.15
CA ARG A 186 10.36 9.30 -24.65
C ARG A 186 11.31 8.11 -24.52
N TYR A 187 12.60 8.32 -24.78
CA TYR A 187 13.61 7.29 -24.60
C TYR A 187 13.71 6.85 -23.13
N LEU A 188 13.86 7.82 -22.22
CA LEU A 188 13.97 7.56 -20.78
C LEU A 188 12.71 6.92 -20.19
N GLU A 189 11.53 7.44 -20.53
CA GLU A 189 10.24 6.86 -20.14
C GLU A 189 10.18 5.39 -20.52
N SER A 190 10.52 5.07 -21.77
CA SER A 190 10.46 3.70 -22.29
C SER A 190 11.45 2.74 -21.60
N ILE A 191 12.57 3.25 -21.08
CA ILE A 191 13.54 2.48 -20.31
C ILE A 191 13.04 2.26 -18.89
N PHE A 192 12.60 3.33 -18.23
CA PHE A 192 12.13 3.24 -16.85
C PHE A 192 10.88 2.38 -16.73
N VAL A 193 9.92 2.47 -17.66
CA VAL A 193 8.75 1.58 -17.69
C VAL A 193 9.19 0.11 -17.72
N TYR A 194 10.15 -0.23 -18.58
CA TYR A 194 10.66 -1.61 -18.68
C TYR A 194 11.42 -2.06 -17.43
N LEU A 195 12.26 -1.19 -16.86
CA LEU A 195 13.02 -1.51 -15.65
C LEU A 195 12.10 -1.69 -14.45
N ILE A 196 11.13 -0.80 -14.27
CA ILE A 196 10.18 -0.82 -13.15
C ILE A 196 9.31 -2.09 -13.21
N GLN A 197 8.82 -2.47 -14.41
CA GLN A 197 8.14 -3.77 -14.63
C GLN A 197 9.00 -5.00 -14.31
N HIS A 198 10.31 -4.83 -14.18
CA HIS A 198 11.26 -5.89 -13.87
C HIS A 198 11.95 -5.71 -12.51
N SER A 199 11.19 -5.18 -11.53
CA SER A 199 11.60 -5.09 -10.12
C SER A 199 12.79 -4.15 -9.85
N TYR A 200 12.87 -3.04 -10.59
CA TYR A 200 13.94 -2.04 -10.41
C TYR A 200 14.07 -1.54 -8.98
N PHE A 201 12.97 -1.07 -8.36
CA PHE A 201 13.00 -0.50 -7.02
C PHE A 201 13.24 -1.56 -5.93
N GLU A 202 12.72 -2.78 -6.11
CA GLU A 202 13.00 -3.90 -5.20
C GLU A 202 14.49 -4.27 -5.17
N GLN A 203 15.13 -4.30 -6.35
CA GLN A 203 16.56 -4.57 -6.47
C GLN A 203 17.42 -3.43 -5.93
N LEU A 204 17.00 -2.17 -6.13
CA LEU A 204 17.65 -1.02 -5.51
C LEU A 204 17.56 -1.04 -3.98
N ARG A 205 16.42 -1.45 -3.44
CA ARG A 205 16.25 -1.57 -1.99
C ARG A 205 17.20 -2.60 -1.38
N LYS A 206 17.28 -3.80 -1.96
CA LYS A 206 18.26 -4.82 -1.52
C LYS A 206 19.69 -4.29 -1.54
N LEU A 207 20.04 -3.52 -2.57
CA LEU A 207 21.35 -2.87 -2.67
C LEU A 207 21.58 -1.82 -1.59
N LEU A 208 20.56 -1.03 -1.24
CA LEU A 208 20.64 -0.04 -0.17
C LEU A 208 20.82 -0.71 1.18
N ASP A 209 20.04 -1.75 1.46
CA ASP A 209 20.07 -2.45 2.75
C ASP A 209 21.44 -3.09 3.03
N GLU A 210 22.13 -3.60 2.00
CA GLU A 210 23.44 -4.24 2.18
C GLU A 210 24.65 -3.29 2.00
N LYS A 211 24.54 -2.21 1.23
CA LYS A 211 25.69 -1.32 0.92
C LYS A 211 25.69 0.00 1.67
N VAL A 212 24.59 0.37 2.31
CA VAL A 212 24.57 1.54 3.20
C VAL A 212 24.95 1.07 4.60
N PRO A 213 26.00 1.64 5.22
CA PRO A 213 26.35 1.31 6.60
C PRO A 213 25.19 1.62 7.55
N LEU A 214 25.16 0.94 8.70
CA LEU A 214 24.21 1.28 9.77
C LEU A 214 24.41 2.74 10.19
N MET A 215 23.32 3.50 10.18
CA MET A 215 23.32 4.93 10.45
C MET A 215 22.92 5.18 11.90
N VAL A 216 23.68 6.05 12.59
CA VAL A 216 23.40 6.46 13.98
C VAL A 216 22.43 7.64 14.04
N GLU A 217 22.41 8.50 13.01
CA GLU A 217 21.60 9.72 12.96
C GLU A 217 20.88 9.91 11.60
N GLU A 218 19.74 10.58 11.62
CA GLU A 218 18.97 10.93 10.43
C GLU A 218 19.75 11.95 9.60
N THR A 219 20.12 11.61 8.37
CA THR A 219 20.94 12.46 7.51
C THR A 219 20.43 12.44 6.08
N SER A 220 20.28 13.60 5.48
CA SER A 220 19.98 13.74 4.05
C SER A 220 21.23 13.65 3.17
N VAL A 221 22.41 13.70 3.80
CA VAL A 221 23.71 13.66 3.12
C VAL A 221 24.15 12.21 2.98
N ALA A 222 24.52 11.83 1.75
CA ALA A 222 24.98 10.49 1.45
C ALA A 222 26.24 10.13 2.25
N PRO A 223 26.22 9.08 3.08
CA PRO A 223 27.38 8.67 3.87
C PRO A 223 28.53 8.15 3.00
N THR A 224 28.22 7.70 1.78
CA THR A 224 29.18 7.12 0.83
C THR A 224 28.87 7.53 -0.61
N PRO A 225 29.85 7.51 -1.53
CA PRO A 225 29.59 7.81 -2.93
C PRO A 225 28.62 6.80 -3.59
N ILE A 226 28.58 5.56 -3.11
CA ILE A 226 27.63 4.54 -3.60
C ILE A 226 26.20 4.81 -3.11
N SER A 227 26.02 5.25 -1.85
CA SER A 227 24.70 5.65 -1.35
C SER A 227 24.16 6.89 -2.06
N LYS A 228 25.03 7.83 -2.44
CA LYS A 228 24.66 8.96 -3.32
C LYS A 228 24.16 8.46 -4.68
N CYS A 229 24.91 7.57 -5.32
CA CYS A 229 24.53 7.02 -6.63
C CYS A 229 23.19 6.27 -6.56
N LEU A 230 22.97 5.44 -5.52
CA LEU A 230 21.71 4.72 -5.33
C LEU A 230 20.53 5.65 -5.05
N LEU A 231 20.72 6.70 -4.25
CA LEU A 231 19.71 7.73 -4.01
C LEU A 231 19.37 8.48 -5.31
N ASP A 232 20.38 8.88 -6.08
CA ASP A 232 20.19 9.54 -7.37
C ASP A 232 19.42 8.63 -8.33
N MET A 233 19.65 7.32 -8.30
CA MET A 233 18.91 6.33 -9.08
C MET A 233 17.43 6.25 -8.69
N ILE A 234 17.09 6.41 -7.40
CA ILE A 234 15.69 6.50 -6.95
C ILE A 234 15.06 7.82 -7.44
N LYS A 235 15.80 8.93 -7.36
CA LYS A 235 15.30 10.27 -7.74
C LYS A 235 15.02 10.42 -9.24
N ARG A 236 15.80 9.79 -10.12
CA ARG A 236 15.70 9.94 -11.59
C ARG A 236 14.32 9.63 -12.21
N PRO A 237 13.67 8.48 -11.93
CA PRO A 237 12.31 8.22 -12.40
C PRO A 237 11.31 9.29 -11.95
N MET A 238 11.47 9.80 -10.72
CA MET A 238 10.54 10.78 -10.13
C MET A 238 10.70 12.16 -10.75
N ASP A 239 11.94 12.60 -10.94
CA ASP A 239 12.25 13.85 -11.61
C ASP A 239 11.64 13.87 -13.03
N LEU A 240 11.60 12.74 -13.75
CA LEU A 240 11.05 12.67 -15.11
C LEU A 240 9.54 12.90 -15.19
N ILE A 241 8.82 12.76 -14.09
CA ILE A 241 7.36 12.86 -14.08
C ILE A 241 6.87 14.25 -14.49
N SER A 242 7.61 15.31 -14.17
CA SER A 242 7.21 16.69 -14.51
C SER A 242 7.31 16.99 -16.03
N TYR A 243 8.15 16.25 -16.77
CA TYR A 243 8.51 16.53 -18.16
C TYR A 243 7.83 15.63 -19.20
N VAL A 244 7.27 14.48 -18.80
CA VAL A 244 6.65 13.52 -19.75
C VAL A 244 5.22 13.95 -20.11
N ASP A 245 4.83 13.84 -21.39
CA ASP A 245 3.48 14.22 -21.86
C ASP A 245 2.36 13.30 -21.34
N ARG A 246 2.63 12.00 -21.16
CA ARG A 246 1.71 10.99 -20.59
C ARG A 246 1.87 10.90 -19.07
N LYS A 247 1.63 12.03 -18.39
CA LYS A 247 1.94 12.22 -16.96
C LYS A 247 1.31 11.15 -16.07
N GLU A 248 0.05 10.79 -16.31
CA GLU A 248 -0.72 9.96 -15.36
C GLU A 248 -0.30 8.48 -15.36
N ASP A 249 -0.15 7.85 -16.52
CA ASP A 249 0.19 6.41 -16.59
C ASP A 249 1.61 6.14 -16.07
N PHE A 250 2.56 6.97 -16.50
CA PHE A 250 3.95 6.84 -16.07
C PHE A 250 4.12 7.19 -14.59
N SER A 251 3.54 8.31 -14.11
CA SER A 251 3.60 8.68 -12.70
C SER A 251 2.98 7.61 -11.80
N THR A 252 1.82 7.07 -12.18
CA THR A 252 1.18 6.00 -11.43
C THR A 252 2.11 4.80 -11.32
N LEU A 253 2.68 4.33 -12.43
CA LEU A 253 3.52 3.15 -12.44
C LEU A 253 4.79 3.34 -11.58
N VAL A 254 5.43 4.50 -11.67
CA VAL A 254 6.62 4.84 -10.86
C VAL A 254 6.26 4.89 -9.37
N LEU A 255 5.21 5.64 -9.02
CA LEU A 255 4.83 5.89 -7.63
C LEU A 255 4.23 4.64 -6.98
N GLN A 256 3.46 3.84 -7.72
CA GLN A 256 2.94 2.55 -7.26
C GLN A 256 4.07 1.61 -6.86
N GLU A 257 5.04 1.40 -7.75
CA GLU A 257 6.13 0.47 -7.46
C GLU A 257 7.06 1.02 -6.38
N LEU A 258 7.25 2.33 -6.30
CA LEU A 258 7.94 2.96 -5.17
C LEU A 258 7.23 2.67 -3.84
N CYS A 259 5.91 2.88 -3.78
CA CYS A 259 5.12 2.57 -2.59
C CYS A 259 5.19 1.08 -2.23
N LYS A 260 5.01 0.18 -3.20
CA LYS A 260 5.01 -1.28 -2.95
C LYS A 260 6.37 -1.83 -2.53
N SER A 261 7.45 -1.32 -3.11
CA SER A 261 8.78 -1.90 -2.92
C SER A 261 9.62 -1.19 -1.86
N VAL A 262 9.41 0.12 -1.63
CA VAL A 262 10.22 0.94 -0.72
C VAL A 262 9.45 1.38 0.53
N PHE A 263 8.21 1.87 0.41
CA PHE A 263 7.49 2.51 1.54
C PHE A 263 6.55 1.58 2.33
N SER A 264 5.84 0.67 1.67
CA SER A 264 4.96 -0.30 2.32
C SER A 264 5.69 -1.35 3.19
N PRO A 265 6.78 -1.99 2.70
CA PRO A 265 7.46 -3.04 3.46
C PRO A 265 8.28 -2.47 4.63
N ARG A 266 8.72 -3.34 5.56
CA ARG A 266 9.47 -2.95 6.78
C ARG A 266 10.62 -1.98 6.47
N LEU A 267 10.59 -0.80 7.08
CA LEU A 267 11.62 0.22 6.86
C LEU A 267 12.94 -0.26 7.46
N SER A 268 13.93 -0.50 6.60
CA SER A 268 15.30 -0.71 7.06
C SER A 268 15.89 0.62 7.54
N ASP A 269 16.88 0.56 8.44
CA ASP A 269 17.55 1.76 8.95
C ASP A 269 18.08 2.68 7.83
N PRO A 270 18.69 2.19 6.73
CA PRO A 270 19.08 3.03 5.60
C PRO A 270 17.91 3.78 4.95
N ILE A 271 16.73 3.16 4.85
CA ILE A 271 15.57 3.80 4.24
C ILE A 271 15.03 4.87 5.17
N ARG A 272 14.89 4.54 6.46
CA ARG A 272 14.35 5.44 7.48
C ARG A 272 15.26 6.64 7.75
N MET A 273 16.57 6.40 7.89
CA MET A 273 17.54 7.40 8.36
C MET A 273 18.20 8.19 7.22
N PHE A 274 18.17 7.69 5.99
CA PHE A 274 18.83 8.34 4.85
C PHE A 274 17.91 8.58 3.66
N VAL A 275 17.21 7.55 3.15
CA VAL A 275 16.38 7.71 1.94
C VAL A 275 15.20 8.64 2.18
N VAL A 276 14.42 8.43 3.24
CA VAL A 276 13.25 9.26 3.56
C VAL A 276 13.67 10.73 3.77
N PRO A 277 14.64 11.07 4.66
CA PRO A 277 15.14 12.45 4.79
C PRO A 277 15.63 13.05 3.47
N ALA A 278 16.39 12.29 2.68
CA ALA A 278 16.91 12.79 1.41
C ALA A 278 15.83 12.99 0.33
N LEU A 279 14.68 12.31 0.45
CA LEU A 279 13.50 12.55 -0.38
C LEU A 279 12.68 13.75 0.12
N THR A 280 12.69 14.03 1.43
CA THR A 280 12.05 15.25 1.97
C THR A 280 12.73 16.51 1.42
N GLU A 281 14.05 16.54 1.32
CA GLU A 281 14.79 17.71 0.79
C GLU A 281 14.68 17.87 -0.74
N PHE A 282 14.04 16.92 -1.44
CA PHE A 282 13.91 16.95 -2.89
C PHE A 282 12.79 17.92 -3.32
N LYS A 283 13.18 19.08 -3.86
CA LYS A 283 12.25 20.18 -4.21
C LYS A 283 11.21 19.82 -5.27
N ASP A 284 11.54 18.94 -6.22
CA ASP A 284 10.67 18.55 -7.33
C ASP A 284 9.89 17.25 -7.06
N PHE A 285 9.73 16.86 -5.79
CA PHE A 285 9.01 15.65 -5.43
C PHE A 285 7.51 15.77 -5.78
N PRO A 286 6.93 14.85 -6.58
CA PRO A 286 5.53 14.93 -6.99
C PRO A 286 4.57 14.42 -5.89
N TYR A 287 4.55 15.10 -4.74
CA TYR A 287 3.78 14.69 -3.55
C TYR A 287 2.28 14.55 -3.83
N VAL A 288 1.67 15.53 -4.52
CA VAL A 288 0.23 15.52 -4.83
C VAL A 288 -0.16 14.31 -5.70
N GLN A 289 0.70 13.93 -6.64
CA GLN A 289 0.48 12.77 -7.51
C GLN A 289 0.68 11.45 -6.75
N LEU A 290 1.59 11.42 -5.77
CA LEU A 290 1.75 10.28 -4.87
C LEU A 290 0.48 10.04 -4.06
N ILE A 291 -0.07 11.10 -3.45
CA ILE A 291 -1.31 11.00 -2.66
C ILE A 291 -2.49 10.57 -3.53
N ALA A 292 -2.64 11.13 -4.73
CA ALA A 292 -3.66 10.71 -5.68
C ALA A 292 -3.50 9.23 -6.10
N CYS A 293 -2.25 8.78 -6.30
CA CYS A 293 -1.94 7.40 -6.67
C CYS A 293 -2.29 6.42 -5.53
N VAL A 294 -1.93 6.73 -4.29
CA VAL A 294 -2.27 5.92 -3.11
C VAL A 294 -3.78 5.81 -2.96
N ASN A 295 -4.51 6.92 -3.11
CA ASN A 295 -5.96 6.93 -3.01
C ASN A 295 -6.63 6.10 -4.12
N ARG A 296 -6.16 6.24 -5.37
CA ARG A 296 -6.72 5.53 -6.53
C ARG A 296 -6.46 4.02 -6.50
N LEU A 297 -5.27 3.61 -6.03
CA LEU A 297 -4.85 2.21 -6.02
C LEU A 297 -5.28 1.45 -4.76
N GLN A 298 -5.81 2.14 -3.75
CA GLN A 298 -6.23 1.55 -2.46
C GLN A 298 -5.17 0.58 -1.92
N LEU A 299 -3.92 1.05 -1.85
CA LEU A 299 -2.83 0.23 -1.32
C LEU A 299 -3.14 -0.22 0.10
N GLU A 300 -2.73 -1.44 0.45
CA GLU A 300 -2.91 -1.96 1.81
C GLU A 300 -2.26 -1.00 2.81
N PRO A 301 -3.01 -0.56 3.82
CA PRO A 301 -2.51 0.43 4.75
C PRO A 301 -1.46 -0.24 5.64
N THR A 302 -0.23 0.31 5.66
CA THR A 302 0.84 -0.13 6.55
C THR A 302 1.38 1.04 7.37
N ILE A 303 1.87 0.76 8.58
CA ILE A 303 2.44 1.78 9.50
C ILE A 303 3.63 2.49 8.83
N ASN A 304 4.43 1.75 8.05
CA ASN A 304 5.58 2.28 7.32
C ASN A 304 5.17 3.25 6.21
N LEU A 305 4.08 2.95 5.49
CA LEU A 305 3.55 3.83 4.47
C LEU A 305 3.00 5.12 5.12
N LEU A 306 2.33 5.01 6.27
CA LEU A 306 1.90 6.16 7.06
C LEU A 306 3.10 7.04 7.46
N TYR A 307 4.16 6.44 8.01
CA TYR A 307 5.38 7.16 8.38
C TYR A 307 5.96 7.92 7.18
N CYS A 308 6.17 7.25 6.03
CA CYS A 308 6.71 7.90 4.84
C CYS A 308 5.82 9.03 4.32
N VAL A 309 4.49 8.85 4.28
CA VAL A 309 3.56 9.88 3.82
C VAL A 309 3.59 11.11 4.73
N LEU A 310 3.69 10.91 6.05
CA LEU A 310 3.77 11.99 7.03
C LEU A 310 5.12 12.72 6.98
N SER A 311 6.23 11.98 6.93
CA SER A 311 7.57 12.57 6.88
C SER A 311 7.81 13.36 5.60
N LEU A 312 7.31 12.89 4.45
CA LEU A 312 7.43 13.59 3.17
C LEU A 312 6.59 14.87 3.09
N ASP A 313 5.64 15.08 3.99
CA ASP A 313 4.76 16.25 3.95
C ASP A 313 5.41 17.51 4.56
N SER A 314 6.28 17.35 5.56
CA SER A 314 6.85 18.48 6.34
C SER A 314 7.69 19.44 5.49
N SER A 315 8.38 18.95 4.48
CA SER A 315 9.22 19.76 3.58
C SER A 315 8.48 20.31 2.36
N ASN A 316 7.37 19.68 1.94
CA ASN A 316 6.61 20.03 0.74
C ASN A 316 5.66 21.22 0.95
N GLN A 317 5.84 21.97 2.04
CA GLN A 317 5.14 23.22 2.38
C GLN A 317 3.62 23.13 2.21
N PHE A 318 3.04 21.97 2.53
CA PHE A 318 1.60 21.72 2.39
C PHE A 318 1.07 22.03 1.00
N SER A 319 1.75 21.54 -0.05
CA SER A 319 1.37 21.74 -1.46
C SER A 319 -0.10 21.37 -1.76
N TRP A 320 -0.69 20.47 -0.97
CA TRP A 320 -2.11 20.11 -1.02
C TRP A 320 -3.08 21.23 -0.61
N CYS A 321 -2.65 22.25 0.13
CA CYS A 321 -3.46 23.44 0.44
C CYS A 321 -3.84 24.24 -0.82
N LYS A 322 -3.21 23.98 -1.97
CA LYS A 322 -3.44 24.71 -3.21
C LYS A 322 -4.65 24.22 -4.02
N SER A 323 -5.15 23.00 -3.76
CA SER A 323 -6.27 22.41 -4.50
C SER A 323 -7.21 21.61 -3.58
N GLU A 324 -8.52 21.81 -3.75
CA GLU A 324 -9.57 21.11 -2.99
C GLU A 324 -9.54 19.59 -3.23
N GLU A 325 -9.24 19.16 -4.45
CA GLU A 325 -9.09 17.73 -4.80
C GLU A 325 -7.86 17.11 -4.13
N ALA A 326 -6.75 17.85 -4.08
CA ALA A 326 -5.53 17.38 -3.43
C ALA A 326 -5.72 17.22 -1.92
N LEU A 327 -6.42 18.15 -1.28
CA LEU A 327 -6.80 18.05 0.13
C LEU A 327 -7.71 16.85 0.40
N THR A 328 -8.73 16.66 -0.45
CA THR A 328 -9.67 15.54 -0.28
C THR A 328 -8.94 14.21 -0.38
N ASN A 329 -8.07 14.05 -1.38
CA ASN A 329 -7.24 12.85 -1.53
C ASN A 329 -6.30 12.67 -0.33
N TYR A 330 -5.68 13.74 0.17
CA TYR A 330 -4.79 13.69 1.33
C TYR A 330 -5.51 13.23 2.60
N LEU A 331 -6.67 13.81 2.91
CA LEU A 331 -7.46 13.40 4.08
C LEU A 331 -8.00 11.97 3.95
N GLN A 332 -8.36 11.53 2.74
CA GLN A 332 -8.77 10.14 2.48
C GLN A 332 -7.62 9.15 2.72
N VAL A 333 -6.41 9.46 2.25
CA VAL A 333 -5.22 8.64 2.48
C VAL A 333 -4.84 8.61 3.96
N LEU A 334 -4.88 9.74 4.68
CA LEU A 334 -4.65 9.74 6.12
C LEU A 334 -5.71 8.94 6.88
N ALA A 335 -6.97 9.05 6.48
CA ALA A 335 -8.05 8.27 7.08
C ALA A 335 -7.87 6.76 6.86
N SER A 336 -7.48 6.32 5.66
CA SER A 336 -7.23 4.90 5.40
C SER A 336 -6.00 4.39 6.14
N LEU A 337 -4.90 5.14 6.12
CA LEU A 337 -3.64 4.75 6.77
C LEU A 337 -3.73 4.78 8.30
N SER A 338 -4.52 5.67 8.90
CA SER A 338 -4.70 5.75 10.36
C SER A 338 -5.42 4.55 10.97
N SER A 339 -6.12 3.72 10.17
CA SER A 339 -6.67 2.44 10.67
C SER A 339 -5.59 1.51 11.22
N THR A 340 -4.36 1.61 10.70
CA THR A 340 -3.22 0.81 11.16
C THR A 340 -2.77 1.16 12.58
N ILE A 341 -3.02 2.41 13.02
CA ILE A 341 -2.74 2.87 14.39
C ILE A 341 -3.61 2.09 15.38
N VAL A 342 -4.89 1.91 15.04
CA VAL A 342 -5.85 1.18 15.88
C VAL A 342 -5.46 -0.29 15.98
N MET A 343 -5.11 -0.93 14.86
CA MET A 343 -4.70 -2.34 14.84
C MET A 343 -3.42 -2.58 15.65
N ALA A 344 -2.43 -1.70 15.52
CA ALA A 344 -1.14 -1.85 16.19
C ALA A 344 -1.25 -1.73 17.72
N GLU A 345 -2.05 -0.79 18.23
CA GLU A 345 -2.23 -0.66 19.68
C GLU A 345 -3.10 -1.77 20.28
N GLN A 346 -4.04 -2.33 19.51
CA GLN A 346 -4.82 -3.49 19.92
C GLN A 346 -3.94 -4.74 20.06
N SER A 347 -3.02 -4.99 19.11
CA SER A 347 -2.08 -6.11 19.22
C SER A 347 -1.15 -5.97 20.44
N VAL A 348 -0.65 -4.76 20.71
CA VAL A 348 0.21 -4.50 21.88
C VAL A 348 -0.56 -4.72 23.20
N SER A 349 -1.83 -4.31 23.25
CA SER A 349 -2.67 -4.47 24.45
C SER A 349 -3.07 -5.94 24.70
N GLU A 350 -3.30 -6.72 23.65
CA GLU A 350 -3.62 -8.16 23.75
C GLU A 350 -2.39 -9.00 24.17
N GLN A 351 -1.19 -8.63 23.73
CA GLN A 351 0.06 -9.31 24.08
C GLN A 351 0.49 -9.04 25.52
N GLN A 352 0.31 -7.82 26.04
CA GLN A 352 0.57 -7.50 27.45
C GLN A 352 -0.32 -8.26 28.45
N GLN A 353 -1.47 -8.79 28.03
CA GLN A 353 -2.30 -9.66 28.86
C GLN A 353 -1.87 -11.13 28.81
N ALA A 354 -1.12 -11.54 27.79
CA ALA A 354 -0.64 -12.92 27.60
C ALA A 354 0.78 -13.16 28.18
N ASP A 355 1.59 -12.11 28.34
CA ASP A 355 2.98 -12.18 28.82
C ASP A 355 3.15 -12.41 30.34
N ASN A 356 2.06 -12.65 31.07
CA ASN A 356 2.17 -12.95 32.50
C ASN A 356 2.65 -14.40 32.80
N ASP A 357 2.93 -15.24 31.79
CA ASP A 357 3.27 -16.66 31.99
C ASP A 357 4.29 -17.29 30.99
N SER A 358 5.12 -16.53 30.26
CA SER A 358 6.13 -17.18 29.39
C SER A 358 7.41 -16.39 29.15
N ASP A 359 8.49 -16.77 29.86
CA ASP A 359 9.87 -16.40 29.54
C ASP A 359 10.28 -16.98 28.16
N ASN A 360 10.19 -16.18 27.10
CA ASN A 360 10.84 -16.50 25.84
C ASN A 360 11.46 -15.24 25.20
N GLU A 361 12.68 -14.94 25.64
CA GLU A 361 13.59 -13.93 25.11
C GLU A 361 14.01 -14.28 23.66
N SER A 362 13.27 -13.82 22.64
CA SER A 362 13.84 -13.57 21.30
C SER A 362 12.98 -12.76 20.31
N ASP A 363 11.72 -12.41 20.61
CA ASP A 363 10.86 -11.64 19.68
C ASP A 363 10.72 -10.12 20.00
N GLY A 364 11.26 -9.64 21.13
CA GLY A 364 11.05 -8.25 21.60
C GLY A 364 11.54 -7.13 20.66
N ASN A 365 12.64 -7.34 19.93
CA ASN A 365 13.25 -6.28 19.12
C ASN A 365 12.43 -5.83 17.90
N VAL A 366 11.53 -6.68 17.37
CA VAL A 366 10.78 -6.38 16.13
C VAL A 366 9.55 -5.53 16.42
N THR A 367 8.88 -5.78 17.55
CA THR A 367 7.74 -5.01 18.04
C THR A 367 8.14 -3.62 18.54
N ASP A 368 9.32 -3.49 19.15
CA ASP A 368 9.81 -2.20 19.68
C ASP A 368 10.04 -1.18 18.55
N GLN A 369 10.60 -1.60 17.41
CA GLN A 369 10.79 -0.72 16.26
C GLN A 369 9.46 -0.28 15.62
N GLU A 370 8.48 -1.17 15.52
CA GLU A 370 7.15 -0.85 14.98
C GLU A 370 6.39 0.11 15.92
N ALA A 371 6.54 -0.05 17.24
CA ALA A 371 6.01 0.85 18.26
C ALA A 371 6.68 2.24 18.23
N ASP A 372 8.00 2.31 18.04
CA ASP A 372 8.74 3.57 17.89
C ASP A 372 8.29 4.34 16.64
N ILE A 373 8.10 3.64 15.52
CA ILE A 373 7.59 4.25 14.28
C ILE A 373 6.16 4.76 14.49
N LEU A 374 5.32 4.00 15.20
CA LEU A 374 3.96 4.41 15.52
C LEU A 374 3.93 5.68 16.38
N GLN A 375 4.75 5.75 17.41
CA GLN A 375 4.88 6.93 18.28
C GLN A 375 5.35 8.16 17.47
N LYS A 376 6.34 8.00 16.58
CA LYS A 376 6.76 9.07 15.66
C LYS A 376 5.65 9.50 14.70
N CYS A 377 4.84 8.58 14.20
CA CYS A 377 3.68 8.91 13.35
C CYS A 377 2.66 9.76 14.11
N VAL A 378 2.37 9.40 15.36
CA VAL A 378 1.48 10.17 16.25
C VAL A 378 2.03 11.57 16.50
N GLU A 379 3.33 11.72 16.73
CA GLU A 379 3.98 13.02 16.91
C GLU A 379 3.91 13.89 15.65
N MET A 380 4.18 13.33 14.47
CA MET A 380 4.07 14.02 13.18
C MET A 380 2.63 14.43 12.85
N LEU A 381 1.63 13.60 13.20
CA LEU A 381 0.21 13.96 13.08
C LEU A 381 -0.17 15.11 14.01
N ASN A 382 0.48 15.19 15.19
CA ASN A 382 0.22 16.21 16.21
C ASN A 382 1.06 17.49 16.03
N GLU A 383 1.74 17.63 14.90
CA GLU A 383 2.56 18.79 14.57
C GLU A 383 1.69 20.05 14.38
N GLN A 384 2.08 21.15 15.02
CA GLN A 384 1.26 22.36 15.08
C GLN A 384 0.99 22.98 13.69
N GLN A 385 1.99 22.95 12.80
CA GLN A 385 1.86 23.49 11.45
C GLN A 385 0.83 22.69 10.63
N ARG A 386 0.92 21.35 10.66
CA ARG A 386 -0.01 20.45 9.96
C ARG A 386 -1.43 20.63 10.46
N VAL A 387 -1.64 20.62 11.77
CA VAL A 387 -2.96 20.81 12.39
C VAL A 387 -3.55 22.17 11.99
N ASN A 388 -2.77 23.25 12.05
CA ASN A 388 -3.22 24.57 11.62
C ASN A 388 -3.55 24.64 10.12
N CYS A 389 -2.77 23.96 9.27
CA CYS A 389 -3.04 23.90 7.83
C CYS A 389 -4.32 23.11 7.53
N ILE A 390 -4.55 21.96 8.16
CA ILE A 390 -5.80 21.21 8.01
C ILE A 390 -6.98 22.08 8.45
N LEU A 391 -6.91 22.70 9.63
CA LEU A 391 -7.98 23.53 10.17
C LEU A 391 -8.29 24.75 9.29
N SER A 392 -7.26 25.50 8.88
CA SER A 392 -7.44 26.68 8.02
C SER A 392 -8.01 26.32 6.65
N THR A 393 -7.62 25.19 6.07
CA THR A 393 -8.13 24.77 4.77
C THR A 393 -9.58 24.27 4.87
N VAL A 394 -9.94 23.58 5.96
CA VAL A 394 -11.33 23.18 6.25
C VAL A 394 -12.23 24.40 6.48
N GLU A 395 -11.74 25.46 7.10
CA GLU A 395 -12.49 26.71 7.29
C GLU A 395 -12.68 27.52 5.99
N GLN A 396 -11.71 27.45 5.07
CA GLN A 396 -11.74 28.16 3.79
C GLN A 396 -12.63 27.47 2.75
N ASN A 397 -12.71 26.13 2.78
CA ASN A 397 -13.51 25.34 1.85
C ASN A 397 -15.00 25.32 2.25
N ARG A 398 -15.73 26.38 1.86
CA ARG A 398 -17.18 26.51 2.08
C ARG A 398 -18.05 25.80 1.04
N SER A 399 -17.48 25.34 -0.06
CA SER A 399 -18.21 24.86 -1.23
C SER A 399 -18.73 23.43 -1.08
N ASN A 400 -17.94 22.49 -0.55
CA ASN A 400 -18.32 21.07 -0.36
C ASN A 400 -17.84 20.50 1.00
N PRO A 401 -18.42 20.90 2.13
CA PRO A 401 -17.97 20.45 3.45
C PRO A 401 -18.12 18.93 3.65
N ALA A 402 -19.10 18.29 3.01
CA ALA A 402 -19.39 16.86 3.20
C ALA A 402 -18.26 15.93 2.70
N ALA A 403 -17.57 16.29 1.62
CA ALA A 403 -16.50 15.48 1.03
C ALA A 403 -15.23 15.45 1.91
N LEU A 404 -14.98 16.53 2.65
CA LEU A 404 -13.84 16.69 3.56
C LEU A 404 -14.14 16.23 4.98
N LEU A 405 -15.40 16.36 5.40
CA LEU A 405 -15.84 16.00 6.75
C LEU A 405 -15.76 14.49 6.97
N GLN A 406 -16.19 13.67 6.01
CA GLN A 406 -16.20 12.21 6.17
C GLN A 406 -14.79 11.63 6.41
N PRO A 407 -13.75 11.95 5.61
CA PRO A 407 -12.40 11.47 5.85
C PRO A 407 -11.78 12.04 7.12
N LEU A 408 -12.02 13.33 7.42
CA LEU A 408 -11.52 13.96 8.64
C LEU A 408 -12.10 13.31 9.90
N CYS A 409 -13.41 13.05 9.92
CA CYS A 409 -14.04 12.38 11.05
C CYS A 409 -13.61 10.91 11.18
N ARG A 410 -13.30 10.22 10.08
CA ARG A 410 -12.66 8.88 10.14
C ARG A 410 -11.29 8.92 10.78
N LEU A 411 -10.43 9.86 10.39
CA LEU A 411 -9.13 10.07 11.03
C LEU A 411 -9.29 10.37 12.53
N CYS A 412 -10.15 11.32 12.88
CA CYS A 412 -10.43 11.66 14.28
C CYS A 412 -11.00 10.47 15.07
N HIS A 413 -11.86 9.66 14.46
CA HIS A 413 -12.41 8.47 15.10
C HIS A 413 -11.36 7.40 15.39
N HIS A 414 -10.45 7.14 14.46
CA HIS A 414 -9.32 6.24 14.70
C HIS A 414 -8.48 6.74 15.89
N LEU A 415 -8.17 8.04 15.95
CA LEU A 415 -7.44 8.63 17.08
C LEU A 415 -8.18 8.52 18.43
N LEU A 416 -9.52 8.59 18.42
CA LEU A 416 -10.35 8.43 19.62
C LEU A 416 -10.34 6.99 20.15
N ILE A 417 -10.34 5.99 19.27
CA ILE A 417 -10.30 4.58 19.67
C ILE A 417 -8.96 4.22 20.32
N THR A 418 -7.87 4.77 19.77
CA THR A 418 -6.48 4.59 20.19
C THR A 418 -6.24 4.98 21.66
N ASN A 419 -6.78 6.12 22.13
CA ASN A 419 -6.47 6.58 23.50
C ASN A 419 -7.70 7.06 24.29
N LYS A 420 -7.84 6.59 25.54
CA LYS A 420 -8.89 7.04 26.47
C LYS A 420 -8.88 8.55 26.74
N LEU A 421 -7.72 9.21 26.63
CA LEU A 421 -7.53 10.66 26.75
C LEU A 421 -7.20 11.33 25.41
N ALA A 422 -7.59 10.72 24.29
CA ALA A 422 -7.27 11.17 22.93
C ALA A 422 -7.57 12.67 22.71
N VAL A 423 -8.70 13.15 23.20
CA VAL A 423 -9.12 14.56 23.05
C VAL A 423 -8.11 15.54 23.65
N HIS A 424 -7.41 15.17 24.73
CA HIS A 424 -6.38 16.00 25.37
C HIS A 424 -4.97 15.74 24.82
N LYS A 425 -4.71 14.52 24.32
CA LYS A 425 -3.39 14.14 23.76
C LYS A 425 -3.18 14.69 22.34
N TYR A 426 -4.23 14.70 21.52
CA TYR A 426 -4.15 15.13 20.12
C TYR A 426 -4.64 16.57 19.95
N LYS A 427 -3.73 17.48 19.58
CA LYS A 427 -4.02 18.89 19.32
C LYS A 427 -5.07 19.05 18.22
N LEU A 428 -5.11 18.16 17.22
CA LEU A 428 -6.14 18.18 16.18
C LEU A 428 -7.55 18.09 16.78
N LEU A 429 -7.80 17.11 17.66
CA LEU A 429 -9.10 16.94 18.32
C LEU A 429 -9.40 18.13 19.23
N TYR A 430 -8.43 18.51 20.07
CA TYR A 430 -8.57 19.65 20.98
C TYR A 430 -8.94 20.94 20.24
N MET A 431 -8.18 21.30 19.19
CA MET A 431 -8.41 22.54 18.45
C MET A 431 -9.72 22.51 17.65
N LEU A 432 -10.11 21.35 17.13
CA LEU A 432 -11.34 21.17 16.36
C LEU A 432 -12.60 21.30 17.24
N ALA A 433 -12.52 20.94 18.53
CA ALA A 433 -13.62 21.12 19.49
C ALA A 433 -14.03 22.59 19.64
N PHE A 434 -13.07 23.51 19.58
CA PHE A 434 -13.30 24.96 19.72
C PHE A 434 -13.62 25.66 18.38
N LYS A 435 -13.89 24.90 17.31
CA LYS A 435 -14.32 25.46 16.02
C LYS A 435 -15.84 25.35 15.87
N PRO A 436 -16.61 26.41 16.18
CA PRO A 436 -18.07 26.34 16.24
C PRO A 436 -18.72 26.01 14.89
N MET A 437 -18.20 26.58 13.80
CA MET A 437 -18.70 26.30 12.44
C MET A 437 -18.51 24.84 12.04
N PHE A 438 -17.42 24.21 12.50
CA PHE A 438 -17.16 22.81 12.21
C PHE A 438 -18.18 21.90 12.91
N LEU A 439 -18.45 22.12 14.19
CA LEU A 439 -19.46 21.36 14.95
C LEU A 439 -20.85 21.52 14.34
N LYS A 440 -21.21 22.74 13.90
CA LYS A 440 -22.48 22.98 13.21
C LYS A 440 -22.59 22.21 11.89
N HIS A 441 -21.54 22.24 11.06
CA HIS A 441 -21.52 21.46 9.81
C HIS A 441 -21.56 19.95 10.06
N LEU A 442 -20.90 19.48 11.12
CA LEU A 442 -20.89 18.07 11.50
C LEU A 442 -22.29 17.60 11.91
N TRP A 443 -22.98 18.38 12.75
CA TRP A 443 -24.35 18.09 13.14
C TRP A 443 -25.33 18.11 11.95
N ILE A 444 -25.22 19.10 11.07
CA ILE A 444 -26.04 19.16 9.84
C ILE A 444 -25.79 17.94 8.96
N SER A 445 -24.53 17.53 8.81
CA SER A 445 -24.16 16.32 8.06
C SER A 445 -24.80 15.08 8.69
N LEU A 446 -24.65 14.88 10.01
CA LEU A 446 -25.27 13.78 10.75
C LEU A 446 -26.80 13.71 10.57
N ALA A 447 -27.48 14.86 10.64
CA ALA A 447 -28.92 14.96 10.43
C ALA A 447 -29.33 14.68 8.97
N SER A 448 -28.45 14.96 8.02
CA SER A 448 -28.72 14.80 6.58
C SER A 448 -28.47 13.39 6.04
N ILE A 449 -27.71 12.53 6.75
CA ILE A 449 -27.38 11.19 6.28
C ILE A 449 -28.60 10.27 6.33
N ARG A 450 -28.90 9.68 5.18
CA ARG A 450 -30.06 8.80 4.96
C ARG A 450 -29.60 7.45 4.44
N GLN A 451 -30.36 6.41 4.77
CA GLN A 451 -30.10 5.05 4.30
C GLN A 451 -30.26 4.95 2.78
N THR A 452 -29.40 4.17 2.12
CA THR A 452 -29.60 3.78 0.71
C THR A 452 -30.78 2.79 0.62
N SER A 453 -31.87 3.21 -0.02
CA SER A 453 -33.07 2.37 -0.13
C SER A 453 -32.83 1.18 -1.05
N LEU A 454 -33.05 -0.04 -0.55
CA LEU A 454 -33.04 -1.28 -1.33
C LEU A 454 -34.10 -1.32 -2.46
N PHE A 455 -35.06 -0.40 -2.45
CA PHE A 455 -36.19 -0.35 -3.39
C PHE A 455 -36.09 0.73 -4.48
N GLY A 456 -34.92 1.35 -4.69
CA GLY A 456 -34.67 2.18 -5.89
C GLY A 456 -35.53 3.44 -6.04
N GLY A 457 -36.18 3.91 -4.98
CA GLY A 457 -37.03 5.11 -5.00
C GLY A 457 -36.25 6.38 -4.65
N THR A 458 -35.92 7.19 -5.66
CA THR A 458 -35.47 8.58 -5.46
C THR A 458 -36.64 9.45 -5.03
N GLY A 459 -36.81 9.66 -3.72
CA GLY A 459 -37.75 10.67 -3.20
C GLY A 459 -38.35 10.35 -1.83
N ALA A 460 -38.14 11.26 -0.87
CA ALA A 460 -38.92 11.48 0.36
C ALA A 460 -39.00 10.40 1.47
N ALA A 461 -38.71 9.11 1.24
CA ALA A 461 -38.90 8.05 2.25
C ALA A 461 -37.62 7.35 2.73
N ALA A 462 -36.44 7.95 2.55
CA ALA A 462 -35.21 7.42 3.13
C ALA A 462 -35.10 7.88 4.60
N THR A 463 -35.27 6.94 5.53
CA THR A 463 -35.11 7.18 6.98
C THR A 463 -33.70 7.66 7.28
N SER A 464 -33.56 8.66 8.16
CA SER A 464 -32.24 9.12 8.59
C SER A 464 -31.56 8.01 9.40
N LEU A 465 -30.24 7.84 9.21
CA LEU A 465 -29.51 6.78 9.92
C LEU A 465 -29.58 6.97 11.44
N LEU A 466 -29.66 8.22 11.91
CA LEU A 466 -29.85 8.56 13.31
C LEU A 466 -31.18 8.06 13.90
N GLN A 467 -32.26 8.07 13.10
CA GLN A 467 -33.56 7.49 13.49
C GLN A 467 -33.57 5.96 13.49
N ILE A 468 -32.67 5.32 12.74
CA ILE A 468 -32.52 3.86 12.73
C ILE A 468 -31.76 3.42 13.98
N ILE A 469 -30.67 4.13 14.33
CA ILE A 469 -29.93 3.90 15.57
C ILE A 469 -30.83 4.13 16.78
N SER A 470 -31.62 5.21 16.82
CA SER A 470 -32.51 5.48 17.96
C SER A 470 -33.63 4.46 18.15
N ARG A 471 -33.85 3.58 17.16
CA ARG A 471 -34.79 2.44 17.23
C ARG A 471 -34.12 1.10 17.55
N GLY A 472 -32.81 1.10 17.82
CA GLY A 472 -32.05 -0.11 18.15
C GLY A 472 -31.91 -1.09 16.97
N ILE A 473 -31.99 -0.61 15.72
CA ILE A 473 -31.90 -1.46 14.53
C ILE A 473 -30.44 -1.51 14.06
N ALA A 474 -29.91 -2.72 13.87
CA ALA A 474 -28.56 -2.92 13.36
C ALA A 474 -28.45 -2.38 11.91
N LEU A 475 -27.41 -1.60 11.66
CA LEU A 475 -27.12 -0.98 10.37
C LEU A 475 -26.35 -1.94 9.45
N SER A 476 -26.33 -1.64 8.16
CA SER A 476 -25.40 -2.30 7.23
C SER A 476 -23.96 -1.89 7.55
N ALA A 477 -22.97 -2.70 7.15
CA ALA A 477 -21.55 -2.36 7.37
C ALA A 477 -21.18 -1.01 6.72
N GLU A 478 -21.66 -0.75 5.50
CA GLU A 478 -21.40 0.52 4.80
C GLU A 478 -22.05 1.73 5.48
N ASP A 479 -23.25 1.58 6.05
CA ASP A 479 -23.93 2.66 6.76
C ASP A 479 -23.30 2.90 8.13
N THR A 480 -22.81 1.84 8.79
CA THR A 480 -22.06 1.90 10.04
C THR A 480 -20.75 2.67 9.85
N ASP A 481 -19.97 2.34 8.82
CA ASP A 481 -18.72 3.04 8.44
C ASP A 481 -18.92 4.51 8.05
N LYS A 482 -20.16 4.92 7.76
CA LYS A 482 -20.53 6.31 7.46
C LYS A 482 -20.90 7.08 8.72
N ILE A 483 -21.80 6.54 9.54
CA ILE A 483 -22.36 7.28 10.68
C ILE A 483 -21.50 7.23 11.94
N VAL A 484 -20.84 6.11 12.22
CA VAL A 484 -20.11 5.89 13.48
C VAL A 484 -18.99 6.92 13.68
N PRO A 485 -18.11 7.20 12.70
CA PRO A 485 -17.04 8.17 12.89
C PRO A 485 -17.56 9.58 13.15
N LEU A 486 -18.63 9.98 12.46
CA LEU A 486 -19.24 11.30 12.64
C LEU A 486 -19.86 11.43 14.03
N LEU A 487 -20.62 10.42 14.47
CA LEU A 487 -21.29 10.44 15.78
C LEU A 487 -20.27 10.44 16.92
N ALA A 488 -19.26 9.57 16.86
CA ALA A 488 -18.22 9.47 17.89
C ALA A 488 -17.44 10.78 18.05
N VAL A 489 -17.06 11.39 16.93
CA VAL A 489 -16.32 12.66 16.91
C VAL A 489 -17.23 13.80 17.38
N PHE A 490 -18.50 13.84 16.95
CA PHE A 490 -19.44 14.83 17.45
C PHE A 490 -19.55 14.81 18.97
N CYS A 491 -19.92 13.65 19.54
CA CYS A 491 -20.09 13.49 20.98
C CYS A 491 -18.81 13.88 21.71
N SER A 492 -17.65 13.32 21.33
CA SER A 492 -16.37 13.60 22.01
C SER A 492 -16.00 15.09 22.01
N LEU A 493 -16.13 15.77 20.87
CA LEU A 493 -15.76 17.18 20.74
C LEU A 493 -16.77 18.10 21.44
N PHE A 494 -18.06 17.77 21.33
CA PHE A 494 -19.13 18.53 21.95
C PHE A 494 -19.10 18.41 23.48
N SER A 495 -18.81 17.23 24.03
CA SER A 495 -18.63 17.06 25.47
C SER A 495 -17.46 17.89 26.00
N LEU A 496 -16.34 17.94 25.26
CA LEU A 496 -15.21 18.80 25.63
C LEU A 496 -15.59 20.27 25.60
N LEU A 497 -16.27 20.74 24.55
CA LEU A 497 -16.69 22.13 24.42
C LEU A 497 -17.60 22.54 25.59
N ILE A 498 -18.63 21.74 25.91
CA ILE A 498 -19.55 22.01 27.04
C ILE A 498 -18.81 22.02 28.38
N ALA A 499 -17.85 21.12 28.59
CA ALA A 499 -17.07 21.08 29.82
C ALA A 499 -16.28 22.38 30.04
N THR A 500 -15.87 23.04 28.95
CA THR A 500 -15.05 24.26 28.98
C THR A 500 -15.82 25.58 28.93
N LEU A 501 -17.11 25.56 28.58
CA LEU A 501 -17.93 26.77 28.51
C LEU A 501 -18.42 27.20 29.90
N HIS A 502 -18.37 28.50 30.15
CA HIS A 502 -19.00 29.13 31.32
C HIS A 502 -20.41 29.64 30.96
N ASP A 503 -21.31 29.77 31.94
CA ASP A 503 -22.71 30.20 31.73
C ASP A 503 -22.84 31.48 30.88
N THR A 504 -21.93 32.45 31.05
CA THR A 504 -21.94 33.71 30.29
C THR A 504 -21.66 33.53 28.80
N GLU A 505 -20.88 32.50 28.43
CA GLU A 505 -20.58 32.15 27.04
C GLU A 505 -21.63 31.21 26.43
N PHE A 506 -22.37 30.50 27.29
CA PHE A 506 -23.43 29.57 26.92
C PHE A 506 -24.74 30.30 26.53
N PHE A 507 -25.10 31.37 27.26
CA PHE A 507 -26.36 32.11 27.07
C PHE A 507 -26.23 33.38 26.21
N LEU A 508 -25.19 33.51 25.39
CA LEU A 508 -25.03 34.61 24.44
C LEU A 508 -26.03 34.48 23.27
N GLU A 509 -27.32 34.62 23.56
CA GLU A 509 -28.33 34.83 22.54
C GLU A 509 -28.12 36.22 21.91
N GLN A 510 -28.39 36.32 20.61
CA GLN A 510 -28.38 37.58 19.87
C GLN A 510 -29.29 38.61 20.57
N ASN A 511 -28.72 39.39 21.49
CA ASN A 511 -29.31 40.66 21.87
C ASN A 511 -29.15 41.59 20.66
N ASN A 512 -30.13 41.53 19.78
CA ASN A 512 -30.43 42.58 18.81
C ASN A 512 -30.84 43.85 19.57
N SER A 513 -29.90 44.50 20.24
CA SER A 513 -29.99 45.91 20.58
C SER A 513 -28.98 46.61 19.70
N ALA A 514 -29.51 47.22 18.64
CA ALA A 514 -28.80 48.11 17.76
C ALA A 514 -28.00 49.12 18.57
N GLU A 515 -26.67 49.03 18.53
CA GLU A 515 -25.78 50.17 18.35
C GLU A 515 -24.30 49.72 18.27
N GLN A 516 -23.68 50.14 17.17
CA GLN A 516 -22.26 50.44 17.00
C GLN A 516 -21.28 49.32 16.56
N THR A 517 -21.09 49.29 15.24
CA THR A 517 -19.80 49.56 14.56
C THR A 517 -18.51 49.09 15.22
N SER A 518 -17.96 47.96 14.75
CA SER A 518 -16.56 47.84 14.29
C SER A 518 -16.20 46.37 14.01
N ASN A 519 -15.92 46.08 12.74
CA ASN A 519 -15.03 45.08 12.12
C ASN A 519 -14.35 43.91 12.88
N ASN A 520 -14.81 43.44 14.03
CA ASN A 520 -14.37 42.18 14.62
C ASN A 520 -15.49 41.14 14.47
N ARG A 521 -15.27 40.19 13.56
CA ARG A 521 -16.02 38.92 13.49
C ARG A 521 -15.82 38.18 14.81
N GLN A 522 -16.60 38.50 15.85
CA GLN A 522 -16.64 37.72 17.07
C GLN A 522 -17.20 36.34 16.70
N GLN A 523 -16.31 35.36 16.59
CA GLN A 523 -16.70 33.96 16.47
C GLN A 523 -17.33 33.57 17.81
N HIS A 524 -18.65 33.40 17.85
CA HIS A 524 -19.34 32.93 19.05
C HIS A 524 -18.77 31.56 19.48
N ALA A 525 -18.41 31.41 20.75
CA ALA A 525 -17.87 30.17 21.30
C ALA A 525 -18.90 29.02 21.22
N MET A 526 -20.19 29.35 21.37
CA MET A 526 -21.29 28.39 21.28
C MET A 526 -21.80 28.25 19.83
N PRO A 527 -21.78 27.03 19.23
CA PRO A 527 -22.18 26.81 17.83
C PRO A 527 -23.69 26.73 17.57
N PHE A 528 -24.51 26.50 18.61
CA PHE A 528 -25.95 26.24 18.49
C PHE A 528 -26.77 27.21 19.33
N THR A 529 -27.98 27.51 18.85
CA THR A 529 -29.01 28.24 19.63
C THR A 529 -29.66 27.32 20.67
N ILE A 530 -30.32 27.90 21.69
CA ILE A 530 -31.02 27.13 22.74
C ILE A 530 -32.07 26.19 22.15
N ALA A 531 -32.80 26.63 21.12
CA ALA A 531 -33.78 25.81 20.41
C ALA A 531 -33.12 24.63 19.66
N GLU A 532 -31.99 24.86 18.99
CA GLU A 532 -31.23 23.80 18.32
C GLU A 532 -30.67 22.78 19.33
N LEU A 533 -30.23 23.23 20.52
CA LEU A 533 -29.73 22.37 21.59
C LEU A 533 -30.81 21.45 22.17
N ALA A 534 -32.03 21.94 22.35
CA ALA A 534 -33.15 21.13 22.83
C ALA A 534 -33.50 20.00 21.83
N VAL A 535 -33.44 20.30 20.54
CA VAL A 535 -33.64 19.29 19.48
C VAL A 535 -32.47 18.31 19.44
N LEU A 536 -31.25 18.79 19.63
CA LEU A 536 -30.03 17.98 19.63
C LEU A 536 -29.97 17.00 20.81
N SER A 537 -30.28 17.46 22.03
CA SER A 537 -30.32 16.62 23.23
C SER A 537 -31.40 15.54 23.13
N GLY A 538 -32.56 15.86 22.54
CA GLY A 538 -33.61 14.89 22.25
C GLY A 538 -33.15 13.78 21.29
N HIS A 539 -32.45 14.15 20.22
CA HIS A 539 -31.88 13.19 19.27
C HIS A 539 -30.78 12.33 19.90
N LEU A 540 -29.83 12.92 20.64
CA LEU A 540 -28.77 12.18 21.33
C LEU A 540 -29.32 11.23 22.38
N LYS A 541 -30.32 11.64 23.17
CA LYS A 541 -31.01 10.76 24.13
C LYS A 541 -31.60 9.53 23.46
N GLY A 542 -32.27 9.72 22.32
CA GLY A 542 -32.82 8.61 21.53
C GLY A 542 -31.72 7.68 21.00
N VAL A 543 -30.61 8.25 20.52
CA VAL A 543 -29.44 7.49 20.06
C VAL A 543 -28.79 6.70 21.20
N CYS A 544 -28.59 7.28 22.38
CA CYS A 544 -28.03 6.59 23.54
C CYS A 544 -28.89 5.39 23.96
N LEU A 545 -30.22 5.54 23.98
CA LEU A 545 -31.13 4.42 24.27
C LEU A 545 -31.01 3.30 23.23
N GLY A 546 -30.96 3.65 21.94
CA GLY A 546 -30.76 2.67 20.87
C GLY A 546 -29.37 2.03 20.86
N LEU A 547 -28.32 2.75 21.26
CA LEU A 547 -26.97 2.20 21.43
C LEU A 547 -26.89 1.19 22.57
N VAL A 548 -27.63 1.38 23.67
CA VAL A 548 -27.75 0.38 24.74
C VAL A 548 -28.38 -0.90 24.21
N GLU A 549 -29.44 -0.78 23.41
CA GLU A 549 -30.11 -1.93 22.78
C GLU A 549 -29.25 -2.66 21.72
N LEU A 550 -28.28 -1.96 21.12
CA LEU A 550 -27.33 -2.52 20.15
C LEU A 550 -26.07 -3.11 20.80
N ALA A 551 -25.61 -2.51 21.92
CA ALA A 551 -24.44 -2.97 22.67
C ALA A 551 -24.75 -4.17 23.59
N PHE A 552 -26.01 -4.32 24.03
CA PHE A 552 -26.47 -5.40 24.92
C PHE A 552 -27.67 -6.15 24.33
N PRO A 553 -27.49 -6.95 23.25
CA PRO A 553 -28.57 -7.65 22.56
C PRO A 553 -29.27 -8.70 23.44
N ASP A 554 -28.61 -9.20 24.48
CA ASP A 554 -29.12 -10.20 25.44
C ASP A 554 -30.34 -9.72 26.27
N THR A 555 -30.70 -8.44 26.16
CA THR A 555 -31.88 -7.85 26.83
C THR A 555 -33.16 -7.94 26.00
N ARG A 556 -33.11 -8.52 24.78
CA ARG A 556 -34.28 -8.63 23.89
C ARG A 556 -35.21 -9.80 24.25
N PRO A 557 -36.53 -9.65 24.10
CA PRO A 557 -37.43 -10.80 24.00
C PRO A 557 -37.14 -11.58 22.71
N THR A 558 -36.89 -12.87 22.85
CA THR A 558 -36.42 -13.86 21.85
C THR A 558 -37.23 -13.90 20.53
N VAL A 559 -38.45 -13.40 20.51
CA VAL A 559 -39.39 -13.50 19.38
C VAL A 559 -38.96 -12.71 18.13
N ARG A 560 -38.08 -11.71 18.28
CA ARG A 560 -37.66 -10.83 17.17
C ARG A 560 -36.45 -11.34 16.38
N ASP A 561 -35.65 -12.23 16.95
CA ASP A 561 -34.44 -12.76 16.31
C ASP A 561 -34.75 -13.86 15.30
N ASP A 562 -35.80 -14.65 15.52
CA ASP A 562 -36.30 -15.64 14.56
C ASP A 562 -36.77 -14.97 13.25
N TYR A 563 -37.44 -13.82 13.35
CA TYR A 563 -37.87 -13.04 12.19
C TYR A 563 -36.68 -12.38 11.46
N LYS A 564 -35.67 -11.91 12.21
CA LYS A 564 -34.45 -11.31 11.66
C LYS A 564 -33.62 -12.34 10.89
N ASN A 565 -33.44 -13.53 11.45
CA ASN A 565 -32.72 -14.64 10.82
C ASN A 565 -33.45 -15.16 9.58
N ALA A 566 -34.80 -15.13 9.58
CA ALA A 566 -35.61 -15.52 8.42
C ALA A 566 -35.57 -14.52 7.26
N VAL A 567 -35.39 -13.22 7.53
CA VAL A 567 -35.45 -12.15 6.49
C VAL A 567 -34.07 -11.70 6.00
N LEU A 568 -33.05 -11.65 6.87
CA LEU A 568 -31.72 -11.09 6.56
C LEU A 568 -30.63 -12.16 6.43
N GLY A 569 -30.93 -13.43 6.72
CA GLY A 569 -29.95 -14.52 6.76
C GLY A 569 -29.05 -14.48 8.00
N PRO A 570 -28.33 -15.57 8.31
CA PRO A 570 -27.47 -15.63 9.49
C PRO A 570 -26.26 -14.70 9.35
N MET A 571 -26.14 -13.70 10.23
CA MET A 571 -24.92 -12.89 10.36
C MET A 571 -23.80 -13.74 10.97
N SER A 572 -22.57 -13.59 10.48
CA SER A 572 -21.39 -14.26 11.05
C SER A 572 -21.12 -13.78 12.49
N ALA A 573 -20.86 -14.71 13.40
CA ALA A 573 -20.58 -14.42 14.82
C ALA A 573 -19.40 -13.45 15.02
N VAL A 574 -18.45 -13.40 14.08
CA VAL A 574 -17.29 -12.50 14.10
C VAL A 574 -17.70 -11.03 13.87
N GLN A 575 -18.63 -10.77 12.96
CA GLN A 575 -19.17 -9.43 12.71
C GLN A 575 -19.95 -8.89 13.92
N SER A 576 -20.73 -9.76 14.58
CA SER A 576 -21.47 -9.36 15.78
C SER A 576 -20.56 -8.89 16.92
N ARG A 577 -19.38 -9.50 17.11
CA ARG A 577 -18.43 -9.12 18.18
C ARG A 577 -17.73 -7.80 17.89
N HIS A 578 -17.30 -7.58 16.66
CA HIS A 578 -16.67 -6.32 16.24
C HIS A 578 -17.66 -5.14 16.30
N ASP A 579 -18.90 -5.37 15.84
CA ASP A 579 -19.97 -4.37 15.96
C ASP A 579 -20.28 -4.06 17.43
N THR A 580 -20.33 -5.07 18.31
CA THR A 580 -20.54 -4.85 19.75
C THR A 580 -19.41 -4.04 20.39
N GLN A 581 -18.15 -4.25 20.00
CA GLN A 581 -17.02 -3.43 20.47
C GLN A 581 -17.12 -1.97 19.98
N ILE A 582 -17.54 -1.75 18.73
CA ILE A 582 -17.78 -0.41 18.19
C ILE A 582 -18.93 0.28 18.94
N TRP A 583 -20.04 -0.43 19.16
CA TRP A 583 -21.21 0.11 19.87
C TRP A 583 -20.91 0.36 21.36
N THR A 584 -20.11 -0.47 22.02
CA THR A 584 -19.68 -0.24 23.40
C THR A 584 -18.69 0.93 23.52
N HIS A 585 -17.82 1.14 22.52
CA HIS A 585 -16.96 2.33 22.45
C HIS A 585 -17.78 3.61 22.23
N LEU A 586 -18.70 3.60 21.25
CA LEU A 586 -19.65 4.70 21.04
C LEU A 586 -20.48 4.96 22.29
N PHE A 587 -20.96 3.92 22.96
CA PHE A 587 -21.68 4.04 24.21
C PHE A 587 -20.82 4.74 25.26
N LYS A 588 -19.57 4.31 25.50
CA LYS A 588 -18.65 4.96 26.46
C LYS A 588 -18.41 6.43 26.13
N VAL A 589 -18.17 6.75 24.86
CA VAL A 589 -17.99 8.13 24.38
C VAL A 589 -19.25 8.96 24.62
N SER A 590 -20.43 8.39 24.37
CA SER A 590 -21.73 9.02 24.63
C SER A 590 -22.18 8.96 26.09
N HIS A 591 -21.52 8.18 26.95
CA HIS A 591 -21.88 8.05 28.38
C HIS A 591 -21.14 9.07 29.23
N ASN A 592 -19.98 9.56 28.80
CA ASN A 592 -19.43 10.81 29.35
C ASN A 592 -20.40 12.01 29.17
N ASP A 593 -21.45 11.90 28.33
CA ASP A 593 -22.57 12.86 28.25
C ASP A 593 -23.66 12.70 29.34
N SER A 594 -23.69 11.66 30.18
CA SER A 594 -24.71 11.60 31.25
C SER A 594 -24.52 12.71 32.29
N ASP A 595 -23.28 13.19 32.47
CA ASP A 595 -22.97 14.39 33.27
C ASP A 595 -23.35 15.70 32.56
N ILE A 596 -23.50 15.67 31.22
CA ILE A 596 -23.93 16.81 30.40
C ILE A 596 -25.45 16.98 30.42
N ASN A 597 -26.22 15.89 30.49
CA ASN A 597 -27.66 16.00 30.75
C ASN A 597 -27.93 16.69 32.09
N LEU A 598 -27.08 16.48 33.11
CA LEU A 598 -27.19 17.18 34.40
C LEU A 598 -26.88 18.68 34.32
N LYS A 599 -26.00 19.12 33.41
CA LYS A 599 -25.72 20.55 33.15
C LYS A 599 -26.70 21.23 32.19
N LEU A 600 -27.35 20.48 31.29
CA LEU A 600 -28.34 21.01 30.34
C LEU A 600 -29.78 21.02 30.90
N LEU A 601 -30.06 20.21 31.92
CA LEU A 601 -31.35 20.15 32.63
C LEU A 601 -31.38 20.98 33.92
N GLY A 602 -30.23 21.45 34.41
CA GLY A 602 -30.14 22.46 35.48
C GLY A 602 -30.15 23.85 34.90
#